data_AF-A0A496ZNX3-F1
#
_entry.id   AF-A0A496ZNX3-F1
#
_cell.length_a   1.000
_cell.length_b   1.000
_cell.length_c   1.000
_cell.angle_alpha   90.00
_cell.angle_beta   90.00
_cell.angle_gamma   90.00
#
_symmetry.space_group_name_H-M   'P 1'
#
loop_
_entity.id
_entity.type
_entity.pdbx_description
1 polymer ?
#
loop_
_entity_poly.entity_id
_entity_poly.type
_entity_poly.pdbx_seq_one_letter_code
_entity_poly.pdbx_strand_id
1 'polypeptide(L)'
;MKSKIQSNSFSILLIVVILIRVGVFLTIQPQIAKDTGGYTNLANHILRLNFSDYSGARTPGYPLIIALADMNFKIVMIFQLLMGIIISISLYKIILILTKSKLLSLFSGLSYSLYLPQLYRETVILTETTATFFIVLSFLFLLYLMKSQD
;
A
#
# COMPACT_ATOMS: atom_id res chain seq x y z
N MET A 1 12.37 -22.90 -23.79
CA MET A 1 11.32 -23.00 -22.76
C MET A 1 11.47 -22.09 -21.53
N LYS A 2 12.56 -21.31 -21.35
CA LYS A 2 12.74 -20.41 -20.19
C LYS A 2 12.04 -19.04 -20.29
N SER A 3 11.54 -18.63 -21.47
CA SER A 3 10.88 -17.32 -21.67
C SER A 3 9.37 -17.30 -21.39
N LYS A 4 8.62 -18.36 -21.71
CA LYS A 4 7.14 -18.38 -21.55
C LYS A 4 6.68 -18.35 -20.07
N ILE A 5 7.51 -18.88 -19.16
CA ILE A 5 7.24 -18.91 -17.72
C ILE A 5 7.54 -17.54 -17.06
N GLN A 6 8.28 -16.65 -17.72
CA GLN A 6 8.59 -15.31 -17.18
C GLN A 6 7.35 -14.40 -17.11
N SER A 7 6.39 -14.58 -18.03
CA SER A 7 5.10 -13.89 -18.05
C SER A 7 4.10 -14.42 -17.00
N ASN A 8 4.12 -15.73 -16.73
CA ASN A 8 3.01 -16.37 -16.02
C ASN A 8 2.95 -15.99 -14.53
N SER A 9 4.07 -16.08 -13.79
CA SER A 9 4.04 -15.84 -12.33
C SER A 9 3.67 -14.40 -11.97
N PHE A 10 4.22 -13.41 -12.68
CA PHE A 10 3.88 -12.02 -12.46
C PHE A 10 2.43 -11.71 -12.86
N SER A 11 1.94 -12.27 -13.98
CA SER A 11 0.55 -12.10 -14.39
C SER A 11 -0.42 -12.73 -13.40
N ILE A 12 -0.11 -13.93 -12.90
CA ILE A 12 -0.90 -14.60 -11.85
C ILE A 12 -0.96 -13.73 -10.61
N LEU A 13 0.20 -13.23 -10.13
CA LEU A 13 0.24 -12.30 -9.01
C LEU A 13 -0.68 -11.11 -9.26
N LEU A 14 -0.50 -10.40 -10.38
CA LEU A 14 -1.24 -9.19 -10.71
C LEU A 14 -2.76 -9.43 -10.72
N ILE A 15 -3.20 -10.50 -11.39
CA ILE A 15 -4.63 -10.86 -11.45
C ILE A 15 -5.17 -11.15 -10.05
N VAL A 16 -4.50 -12.00 -9.28
CA VAL A 16 -4.96 -12.39 -7.94
C VAL A 16 -5.02 -11.19 -7.00
N VAL A 17 -3.97 -10.35 -6.96
CA VAL A 17 -3.96 -9.20 -6.05
C VAL A 17 -5.01 -8.15 -6.42
N ILE A 18 -5.26 -7.92 -7.71
CA ILE A 18 -6.32 -7.02 -8.17
C ILE A 18 -7.69 -7.59 -7.82
N LEU A 19 -7.96 -8.86 -8.13
CA LEU A 19 -9.26 -9.48 -7.84
C LEU A 19 -9.59 -9.43 -6.35
N ILE A 20 -8.62 -9.68 -5.47
CA ILE A 20 -8.80 -9.55 -4.02
C ILE A 20 -9.18 -8.11 -3.64
N ARG A 21 -8.47 -7.09 -4.14
CA ARG A 21 -8.78 -5.67 -3.82
C ARG A 21 -10.12 -5.23 -4.38
N VAL A 22 -10.48 -5.67 -5.59
CA VAL A 22 -11.79 -5.41 -6.19
C VAL A 22 -12.89 -6.04 -5.31
N GLY A 23 -12.71 -7.30 -4.90
CA GLY A 23 -13.63 -7.96 -3.97
C GLY A 23 -13.80 -7.19 -2.66
N VAL A 24 -12.69 -6.76 -2.05
CA VAL A 24 -12.71 -5.94 -0.82
C VAL A 24 -13.43 -4.61 -1.05
N PHE A 25 -13.10 -3.88 -2.12
CA PHE A 25 -13.72 -2.58 -2.41
C PHE A 25 -15.24 -2.66 -2.59
N LEU A 26 -15.72 -3.73 -3.21
CA LEU A 26 -17.14 -3.94 -3.48
C LEU A 26 -17.93 -4.40 -2.24
N THR A 27 -17.28 -5.11 -1.32
CA THR A 27 -17.96 -5.78 -0.19
C THR A 27 -17.77 -5.08 1.15
N ILE A 28 -16.68 -4.33 1.33
CA ILE A 28 -16.30 -3.73 2.61
C ILE A 28 -16.40 -2.20 2.54
N GLN A 29 -16.97 -1.59 3.57
CA GLN A 29 -16.95 -0.14 3.75
C GLN A 29 -15.72 0.28 4.56
N PRO A 30 -15.20 1.51 4.36
CA PRO A 30 -14.10 2.03 5.14
C PRO A 30 -14.40 2.00 6.64
N GLN A 31 -13.44 1.53 7.44
CA GLN A 31 -13.59 1.38 8.89
C GLN A 31 -12.89 2.54 9.62
N ILE A 32 -13.52 3.04 10.67
CA ILE A 32 -12.99 4.11 11.51
C ILE A 32 -12.31 3.48 12.73
N ALA A 33 -11.09 3.91 13.02
CA ALA A 33 -10.37 3.53 14.22
C ALA A 33 -10.37 4.66 15.25
N LYS A 34 -10.01 4.35 16.49
CA LYS A 34 -9.86 5.33 17.58
C LYS A 34 -8.97 6.52 17.18
N ASP A 35 -7.93 6.25 16.40
CA ASP A 35 -6.93 7.24 15.99
C ASP A 35 -7.33 8.06 14.75
N THR A 36 -8.38 7.66 14.02
CA THR A 36 -8.82 8.31 12.77
C THR A 36 -9.07 9.81 12.97
N GLY A 37 -9.66 10.20 14.11
CA GLY A 37 -9.95 11.61 14.42
C GLY A 37 -8.72 12.51 14.42
N GLY A 38 -7.56 12.01 14.86
CA GLY A 38 -6.31 12.78 14.83
C GLY A 38 -5.85 13.08 13.40
N TYR A 39 -6.02 12.12 12.50
CA TYR A 39 -5.63 12.26 11.10
C TYR A 39 -6.59 13.17 10.32
N THR A 40 -7.89 13.06 10.57
CA THR A 40 -8.91 13.90 9.92
C THR A 40 -8.82 15.36 10.38
N ASN A 41 -8.49 15.60 11.65
CA ASN A 41 -8.26 16.97 12.14
C ASN A 41 -7.09 17.64 11.39
N LEU A 42 -5.96 16.95 11.24
CA LEU A 42 -4.83 17.48 10.48
C LEU A 42 -5.17 17.60 8.98
N ALA A 43 -5.95 16.69 8.41
CA ALA A 43 -6.41 16.81 7.03
C ALA A 43 -7.26 18.07 6.82
N ASN A 44 -8.13 18.42 7.77
CA ASN A 44 -8.90 19.67 7.74
C ASN A 44 -8.00 20.92 7.82
N HIS A 45 -6.95 20.90 8.64
CA HIS A 45 -5.96 21.99 8.68
C HIS A 45 -5.25 22.16 7.33
N ILE A 46 -4.88 21.05 6.70
CA ILE A 46 -4.27 21.04 5.36
C ILE A 46 -5.23 21.63 4.32
N LEU A 47 -6.48 21.19 4.28
CA LEU A 47 -7.49 21.68 3.33
C LEU A 47 -7.76 23.18 3.48
N ARG A 48 -7.77 23.68 4.72
CA ARG A 48 -8.00 25.10 5.02
C ARG A 48 -6.75 25.97 4.90
N LEU A 49 -5.58 25.35 4.64
CA LEU A 49 -4.28 26.00 4.69
C LEU A 49 -4.05 26.81 5.98
N ASN A 50 -4.65 26.35 7.09
CA ASN A 50 -4.60 27.02 8.38
C ASN A 50 -4.17 26.05 9.47
N PHE A 51 -3.03 26.35 10.09
CA PHE A 51 -2.38 25.54 11.13
C PHE A 51 -2.28 26.27 12.47
N SER A 52 -3.02 27.37 12.68
CA SER A 52 -2.98 28.16 13.93
C SER A 52 -3.18 27.32 15.19
N ASP A 53 -4.11 26.37 15.13
CA ASP A 53 -4.51 25.50 16.25
C ASP A 53 -3.96 24.07 16.12
N TYR A 54 -2.97 23.88 15.25
CA TYR A 54 -2.42 22.56 15.01
C TYR A 54 -1.46 22.13 16.13
N SER A 55 -1.81 21.05 16.84
CA SER A 55 -1.06 20.58 18.03
C SER A 55 0.27 19.89 17.76
N GLY A 56 0.63 19.61 16.50
CA GLY A 56 1.86 18.86 16.18
C GLY A 56 1.76 17.34 16.38
N ALA A 57 0.61 16.81 16.80
CA ALA A 57 0.49 15.43 17.27
C ALA A 57 0.58 14.34 16.17
N ARG A 58 0.46 14.68 14.89
CA ARG A 58 0.45 13.70 13.78
C ARG A 58 1.34 14.14 12.62
N THR A 59 2.05 13.22 11.97
CA THR A 59 2.80 13.60 10.76
C THR A 59 1.84 13.86 9.58
N PRO A 60 2.17 14.75 8.64
CA PRO A 60 1.24 15.16 7.58
C PRO A 60 1.07 14.11 6.47
N GLY A 61 1.93 13.09 6.38
CA GLY A 61 1.95 12.15 5.25
C GLY A 61 0.61 11.46 4.96
N TYR A 62 -0.04 10.90 5.98
CA TYR A 62 -1.34 10.25 5.82
C TYR A 62 -2.52 11.25 5.80
N PRO A 63 -2.56 12.28 6.66
CA PRO A 63 -3.52 13.38 6.55
C PRO A 63 -3.57 14.04 5.17
N LEU A 64 -2.44 14.13 4.45
CA LEU A 64 -2.41 14.60 3.06
C LEU A 64 -3.22 13.69 2.13
N ILE A 65 -3.17 12.37 2.31
CA ILE A 65 -3.98 11.42 1.52
C ILE A 65 -5.47 11.63 1.81
N ILE A 66 -5.83 11.84 3.08
CA ILE A 66 -7.21 12.14 3.47
C ILE A 66 -7.67 13.48 2.86
N ALA A 67 -6.82 14.51 2.88
CA ALA A 67 -7.11 15.80 2.28
C ALA A 67 -7.24 15.72 0.75
N LEU A 68 -6.36 14.99 0.06
CA LEU A 68 -6.46 14.74 -1.39
C LEU A 68 -7.73 13.98 -1.78
N ALA A 69 -8.25 13.16 -0.86
CA ALA A 69 -9.53 12.48 -1.01
C ALA A 69 -10.73 13.36 -0.62
N ASP A 70 -10.53 14.64 -0.32
CA ASP A 70 -11.56 15.59 0.14
C ASP A 70 -12.39 15.00 1.30
N MET A 71 -11.71 14.39 2.28
CA MET A 71 -12.31 13.72 3.44
C MET A 71 -13.23 12.53 3.10
N ASN A 72 -13.27 12.09 1.84
CA ASN A 72 -14.04 10.92 1.41
C ASN A 72 -13.28 9.63 1.72
N PHE A 73 -13.67 8.95 2.81
CA PHE A 73 -13.00 7.71 3.24
C PHE A 73 -13.07 6.57 2.24
N LYS A 74 -14.05 6.57 1.32
CA LYS A 74 -14.10 5.57 0.26
C LYS A 74 -13.00 5.80 -0.77
N ILE A 75 -12.69 7.07 -1.08
CA ILE A 75 -11.55 7.44 -1.92
C ILE A 75 -10.23 7.17 -1.19
N VAL A 76 -10.14 7.45 0.11
CA VAL A 76 -8.97 7.08 0.94
C VAL A 76 -8.72 5.57 0.87
N MET A 77 -9.76 4.76 1.01
CA MET A 77 -9.65 3.31 0.89
C MET A 77 -9.13 2.89 -0.49
N ILE A 78 -9.56 3.54 -1.58
CA ILE A 78 -9.01 3.26 -2.93
C ILE A 78 -7.49 3.51 -2.93
N PHE A 79 -7.01 4.61 -2.37
CA PHE A 79 -5.57 4.87 -2.27
C PHE A 79 -4.85 3.76 -1.48
N GLN A 80 -5.41 3.31 -0.35
CA GLN A 80 -4.82 2.25 0.46
C GLN A 80 -4.80 0.90 -0.28
N LEU A 81 -5.86 0.54 -1.00
CA LEU A 81 -5.92 -0.68 -1.81
C LEU A 81 -4.92 -0.65 -2.97
N LEU A 82 -4.76 0.50 -3.64
CA LEU A 82 -3.73 0.70 -4.66
C LEU A 82 -2.31 0.56 -4.09
N MET A 83 -2.07 1.12 -2.90
CA MET A 83 -0.80 0.92 -2.18
C MET A 83 -0.58 -0.56 -1.87
N GLY A 84 -1.61 -1.30 -1.45
CA GLY A 84 -1.54 -2.75 -1.21
C GLY A 84 -1.13 -3.56 -2.44
N ILE A 85 -1.63 -3.19 -3.62
CA ILE A 85 -1.21 -3.79 -4.90
C ILE A 85 0.27 -3.50 -5.16
N ILE A 86 0.71 -2.25 -4.99
CA ILE A 86 2.10 -1.87 -5.23
C ILE A 86 3.05 -2.55 -4.24
N ILE A 87 2.66 -2.68 -2.96
CA ILE A 87 3.43 -3.43 -1.95
C ILE A 87 3.64 -4.87 -2.41
N SER A 88 2.56 -5.54 -2.82
CA SER A 88 2.62 -6.95 -3.27
C SER A 88 3.54 -7.13 -4.48
N ILE A 89 3.44 -6.22 -5.46
CA ILE A 89 4.33 -6.19 -6.64
C ILE A 89 5.79 -5.93 -6.23
N SER A 90 6.00 -5.04 -5.27
CA SER A 90 7.34 -4.65 -4.81
C SER A 90 8.01 -5.80 -4.06
N LEU A 91 7.28 -6.50 -3.19
CA LEU A 91 7.76 -7.71 -2.51
C LEU A 91 8.12 -8.83 -3.49
N TYR A 92 7.33 -9.01 -4.55
CA TYR A 92 7.68 -9.93 -5.64
C TYR A 92 9.00 -9.52 -6.30
N LYS A 93 9.16 -8.24 -6.66
CA LYS A 93 10.37 -7.72 -7.31
C LYS A 93 11.61 -7.85 -6.42
N ILE A 94 11.50 -7.51 -5.13
CA ILE A 94 12.58 -7.64 -4.15
C ILE A 94 13.10 -9.08 -4.12
N ILE A 95 12.22 -10.06 -3.92
CA ILE A 95 12.61 -11.46 -3.84
C ILE A 95 13.13 -11.98 -5.19
N LEU A 96 12.59 -11.51 -6.31
CA LEU A 96 13.07 -11.88 -7.64
C LEU A 96 14.48 -11.35 -7.89
N ILE A 97 14.79 -10.13 -7.45
CA ILE A 97 16.13 -9.54 -7.56
C ILE A 97 17.13 -10.36 -6.75
N LEU A 98 16.79 -10.68 -5.50
CA LEU A 98 17.68 -11.35 -4.55
C LEU A 98 17.91 -12.84 -4.85
N THR A 99 16.84 -13.58 -5.19
CA THR A 99 16.90 -15.05 -5.28
C THR A 99 16.90 -15.58 -6.71
N LYS A 100 16.50 -14.74 -7.68
CA LYS A 100 16.16 -15.14 -9.07
C LYS A 100 15.07 -16.21 -9.17
N SER A 101 14.45 -16.62 -8.06
CA SER A 101 13.43 -17.66 -8.02
C SER A 101 12.02 -17.08 -8.18
N LYS A 102 11.37 -17.41 -9.29
CA LYS A 102 10.00 -16.94 -9.61
C LYS A 102 8.96 -17.46 -8.63
N LEU A 103 9.13 -18.69 -8.15
CA LEU A 103 8.18 -19.32 -7.23
C LEU A 103 8.21 -18.63 -5.87
N LEU A 104 9.41 -18.42 -5.32
CA LEU A 104 9.58 -17.68 -4.06
C LEU A 104 9.07 -16.23 -4.17
N SER A 105 9.30 -15.60 -5.31
CA SER A 105 8.81 -14.24 -5.59
C SER A 105 7.29 -14.18 -5.65
N LEU A 106 6.66 -15.17 -6.27
CA LEU A 106 5.19 -15.26 -6.33
C LEU A 106 4.62 -15.41 -4.92
N PHE A 107 5.17 -16.32 -4.11
CA PHE A 107 4.74 -16.50 -2.73
C PHE A 107 4.95 -15.25 -1.87
N SER A 108 6.04 -14.50 -2.05
CA SER A 108 6.26 -13.27 -1.27
C SER A 108 5.29 -12.16 -1.63
N GLY A 109 4.92 -12.01 -2.90
CA GLY A 109 3.90 -11.03 -3.31
C GLY A 109 2.50 -11.43 -2.83
N LEU A 110 2.17 -12.72 -2.90
CA LEU A 110 0.87 -13.24 -2.46
C LEU A 110 0.72 -13.24 -0.94
N SER A 111 1.77 -13.47 -0.17
CA SER A 111 1.69 -13.54 1.29
C SER A 111 1.12 -12.26 1.90
N TYR A 112 1.52 -11.09 1.40
CA TYR A 112 0.97 -9.80 1.81
C TYR A 112 -0.54 -9.68 1.51
N SER A 113 -0.97 -10.18 0.35
CA SER A 113 -2.36 -10.09 -0.13
C SER A 113 -3.30 -11.12 0.51
N LEU A 114 -2.77 -12.26 0.92
CA LEU A 114 -3.53 -13.36 1.54
C LEU A 114 -3.53 -13.25 3.07
N TYR A 115 -2.68 -12.40 3.65
CA TYR A 115 -2.67 -12.15 5.08
C TYR A 115 -3.82 -11.21 5.49
N LEU A 116 -4.92 -11.82 5.93
CA LEU A 116 -6.18 -11.12 6.25
C LEU A 116 -6.03 -9.90 7.18
N PRO A 117 -5.21 -9.92 8.25
CA PRO A 117 -5.06 -8.73 9.09
C PRO A 117 -4.53 -7.52 8.34
N GLN A 118 -3.61 -7.72 7.39
CA GLN A 118 -3.08 -6.63 6.59
C GLN A 118 -4.08 -6.17 5.53
N LEU A 119 -4.82 -7.10 4.92
CA LEU A 119 -5.90 -6.76 3.99
C LEU A 119 -7.02 -5.96 4.70
N TYR A 120 -7.34 -6.32 5.94
CA TYR A 120 -8.26 -5.55 6.78
C TYR A 120 -7.73 -4.13 7.04
N ARG A 121 -6.43 -3.97 7.32
CA ARG A 121 -5.82 -2.64 7.49
C ARG A 121 -5.89 -1.75 6.26
N GLU A 122 -5.98 -2.32 5.05
CA GLU A 122 -6.22 -1.52 3.84
C GLU A 122 -7.62 -0.87 3.85
N THR A 123 -8.55 -1.36 4.67
CA THR A 123 -9.92 -0.83 4.81
C THR A 123 -10.09 0.13 5.99
N VAL A 124 -9.17 0.12 6.95
CA VAL A 124 -9.22 1.00 8.13
C VAL A 124 -8.56 2.34 7.79
N ILE A 125 -9.15 3.45 8.23
CA ILE A 125 -8.60 4.80 8.04
C ILE A 125 -7.47 5.05 9.05
N LEU A 126 -6.31 4.45 8.78
CA LEU A 126 -5.08 4.52 9.56
C LEU A 126 -3.83 4.51 8.66
N THR A 127 -2.67 4.77 9.26
CA THR A 127 -1.41 5.05 8.56
C THR A 127 -0.63 3.83 8.12
N GLU A 128 -0.94 2.64 8.61
CA GLU A 128 -0.02 1.50 8.53
C GLU A 128 0.17 1.01 7.10
N THR A 129 -0.88 1.04 6.28
CA THR A 129 -0.77 0.71 4.85
C THR A 129 0.16 1.67 4.13
N THR A 130 0.01 2.97 4.40
CA THR A 130 0.88 4.02 3.84
C THR A 130 2.33 3.89 4.34
N ALA A 131 2.53 3.63 5.63
CA ALA A 131 3.86 3.41 6.18
C ALA A 131 4.52 2.17 5.55
N THR A 132 3.79 1.06 5.46
CA THR A 132 4.28 -0.18 4.83
C THR A 132 4.64 0.05 3.37
N PHE A 133 3.83 0.83 2.64
CA PHE A 133 4.10 1.20 1.25
C PHE A 133 5.44 1.89 1.10
N PHE A 134 5.70 2.96 1.87
CA PHE A 134 6.96 3.69 1.77
C PHE A 134 8.16 2.87 2.23
N ILE A 135 8.01 2.02 3.27
CA ILE A 135 9.07 1.12 3.73
C ILE A 135 9.44 0.11 2.64
N VAL A 136 8.45 -0.59 2.07
CA VAL A 136 8.72 -1.61 1.04
C VAL A 136 9.29 -0.97 -0.22
N LEU A 137 8.80 0.21 -0.59
CA LEU A 137 9.30 0.95 -1.75
C LEU A 137 10.74 1.43 -1.56
N SER A 138 11.11 1.89 -0.36
CA SER A 138 12.49 2.30 -0.06
C SER A 138 13.47 1.12 -0.17
N PHE A 139 13.10 -0.06 0.33
CA PHE A 139 13.89 -1.28 0.15
C PHE A 139 14.03 -1.67 -1.33
N LEU A 140 12.94 -1.59 -2.11
CA LEU A 140 13.00 -1.89 -3.54
C LEU A 140 13.95 -0.93 -4.26
N PHE A 141 13.87 0.37 -3.98
CA PHE A 141 14.77 1.36 -4.58
C PHE A 141 16.23 1.16 -4.17
N LEU A 142 16.49 0.88 -2.90
CA LEU A 142 17.84 0.58 -2.42
C LEU A 142 18.46 -0.58 -3.21
N LEU A 143 17.72 -1.67 -3.42
CA LEU A 143 18.20 -2.81 -4.19
C LEU A 143 18.47 -2.48 -5.66
N TYR A 144 17.64 -1.63 -6.27
CA TYR A 144 17.90 -1.17 -7.64
C TYR A 144 19.15 -0.32 -7.74
N LEU A 145 19.39 0.57 -6.77
CA LEU A 145 20.61 1.38 -6.71
C LEU A 145 21.85 0.50 -6.56
N MET A 146 21.83 -0.48 -5.64
CA MET A 146 22.95 -1.40 -5.45
C MET A 146 23.25 -2.18 -6.73
N LYS A 147 22.22 -2.70 -7.41
CA LYS A 147 22.40 -3.46 -8.66
C LYS A 147 22.91 -2.60 -9.82
N SER A 148 22.63 -1.30 -9.82
CA SER A 148 23.06 -0.40 -10.91
C SER A 148 24.57 -0.10 -10.89
N GLN A 149 25.26 -0.47 -9.81
CA GLN A 149 26.70 -0.30 -9.65
C GLN A 149 27.52 -1.52 -10.10
N ASP A 150 26.84 -2.64 -10.40
CA ASP A 150 27.42 -3.87 -10.97
C ASP A 150 27.35 -3.89 -12.50
#